data_AF-A0A428YWV8-F1
#
_entry.id   AF-A0A428YWV8-F1
#
_cell.length_a   1.000
_cell.length_b   1.000
_cell.length_c   1.000
_cell.angle_alpha   90.00
_cell.angle_beta   90.00
_cell.angle_gamma   90.00
#
_symmetry.space_group_name_H-M   'P 1'
#
loop_
_entity.id
_entity.type
_entity.pdbx_description
1 polymer ?
#
loop_
_entity_poly.entity_id
_entity_poly.type
_entity_poly.pdbx_seq_one_letter_code
_entity_poly.pdbx_strand_id
1 'polypeptide(L)'
;MRRSKSALAVSAVALAALLAGCTGEGAPGAESSAGATKNTLTLAMSADITGWDPSNQPGYQGWGPEAIWDTLIKCDAFGKPEADIADKWSVSADNKSFTAHIREGQKFSDGTPVDSAAIAATFQYLTSHGGSQGDYKGLKTDAPDAQNITLTWPDPQPMIIQRVCNPKITTKALLDSGKVNDKPVGSGPYVLDEAATTRGSVYTFTKNESHWNTAAYPYKKLVLKVIESETAAVSALKTKQVDGSLITAASYNEVKASGLDMVAMQGQTTRLLLTDHLGKKVPALGSLKVRQAINMVFDRDAMVKNLYQGHGKPAYQIFRPGSDAYLDGMTDPYPFDVAKAKALMAEAGYASGFDLSLPTMAGQNHETLMPYVTQQLGLLGIKVKQVPLSGANAIGDLLSGTYPVVLWQLGNFGQSLLDIDIVVRSTGYWNLEHQPDATVDGLWKKILTGDEATRKTAQQDINKYIVAQAWFAPMVNPDGFYAHSPDVKIDHVSDVEALTPKLRDFK
;
A
#
# COMPACT_ATOMS: atom_id res chain seq x y z
N MET A 1 44.83 -5.93 36.15
CA MET A 1 46.09 -5.15 36.01
C MET A 1 46.95 -5.82 34.94
N ARG A 2 47.08 -5.20 33.74
CA ARG A 2 48.35 -4.80 33.08
C ARG A 2 49.41 -5.94 33.00
N ARG A 3 49.89 -6.44 31.84
CA ARG A 3 50.36 -5.74 30.61
C ARG A 3 50.69 -6.70 29.44
N SER A 4 50.54 -6.14 28.22
CA SER A 4 51.30 -6.22 26.94
C SER A 4 51.69 -7.59 26.33
N LYS A 5 51.20 -7.97 25.13
CA LYS A 5 51.47 -7.48 23.74
C LYS A 5 52.76 -8.02 23.12
N SER A 6 52.55 -8.84 22.09
CA SER A 6 53.46 -9.40 21.09
C SER A 6 54.11 -8.33 20.19
N ALA A 7 55.33 -8.61 19.72
CA ALA A 7 55.89 -8.03 18.51
C ALA A 7 56.90 -9.00 17.91
N LEU A 8 56.74 -9.35 16.63
CA LEU A 8 57.85 -9.72 15.75
C LEU A 8 57.37 -9.60 14.30
N ALA A 9 57.92 -8.59 13.64
CA ALA A 9 57.89 -8.35 12.21
C ALA A 9 59.33 -8.43 11.71
N VAL A 10 59.60 -9.22 10.67
CA VAL A 10 60.82 -9.26 9.84
C VAL A 10 60.42 -10.12 8.62
N SER A 11 60.80 -9.92 7.35
CA SER A 11 61.30 -8.82 6.52
C SER A 11 61.25 -9.36 5.09
N ALA A 12 61.00 -8.48 4.12
CA ALA A 12 61.15 -8.76 2.69
C ALA A 12 62.62 -8.80 2.26
N VAL A 13 63.00 -9.64 1.30
CA VAL A 13 63.94 -9.31 0.18
C VAL A 13 63.67 -10.26 -1.01
N ALA A 14 63.63 -9.67 -2.20
CA ALA A 14 63.44 -10.25 -3.52
C ALA A 14 64.67 -11.00 -4.08
N LEU A 15 64.47 -11.88 -5.08
CA LEU A 15 65.40 -12.00 -6.20
C LEU A 15 64.71 -12.60 -7.44
N ALA A 16 65.16 -12.11 -8.60
CA ALA A 16 64.50 -12.15 -9.89
C ALA A 16 64.91 -13.34 -10.78
N ALA A 17 64.02 -13.62 -11.73
CA ALA A 17 64.24 -14.03 -13.12
C ALA A 17 65.06 -15.29 -13.44
N LEU A 18 64.35 -16.31 -13.94
CA LEU A 18 64.84 -17.20 -15.00
C LEU A 18 63.82 -17.23 -16.14
N LEU A 19 64.34 -17.03 -17.35
CA LEU A 19 63.64 -16.90 -18.62
C LEU A 19 63.26 -18.25 -19.24
N ALA A 20 62.20 -18.16 -20.05
CA ALA A 20 61.95 -18.85 -21.32
C ALA A 20 61.47 -20.31 -21.34
N GLY A 21 60.29 -20.47 -21.96
CA GLY A 21 60.06 -21.53 -22.94
C GLY A 21 58.96 -22.52 -22.61
N CYS A 22 57.72 -22.22 -23.00
CA CYS A 22 56.89 -23.19 -23.73
C CYS A 22 55.71 -22.47 -24.40
N THR A 23 55.78 -22.45 -25.72
CA THR A 23 54.69 -22.26 -26.68
C THR A 23 53.66 -23.39 -26.51
N GLY A 24 52.36 -23.08 -26.46
CA GLY A 24 51.29 -24.08 -26.53
C GLY A 24 49.91 -23.49 -26.24
N GLU A 25 49.00 -23.70 -27.19
CA GLU A 25 47.54 -23.45 -27.20
C GLU A 25 46.98 -22.09 -26.73
N GLY A 26 46.40 -21.35 -27.68
CA GLY A 26 45.55 -20.21 -27.42
C GLY A 26 44.37 -20.58 -26.52
N ALA A 27 44.29 -19.91 -25.37
CA ALA A 27 43.10 -19.89 -24.55
C ALA A 27 41.93 -19.34 -25.38
N PRO A 28 40.74 -19.99 -25.39
CA PRO A 28 39.56 -19.38 -25.97
C PRO A 28 39.34 -18.05 -25.27
N GLY A 29 39.25 -16.99 -26.07
CA GLY A 29 38.85 -15.68 -25.58
C GLY A 29 37.59 -15.84 -24.74
N ALA A 30 37.58 -15.22 -23.56
CA ALA A 30 36.37 -15.06 -22.79
C ALA A 30 35.38 -14.29 -23.66
N GLU A 31 34.48 -15.02 -24.31
CA GLU A 31 33.24 -14.46 -24.81
C GLU A 31 32.57 -13.78 -23.61
N SER A 32 32.40 -12.47 -23.71
CA SER A 32 31.49 -11.78 -22.81
C SER A 32 30.13 -12.44 -23.00
N SER A 33 29.69 -13.22 -22.01
CA SER A 33 28.34 -13.76 -21.99
C SER A 33 27.37 -12.59 -21.94
N ALA A 34 26.87 -12.20 -23.10
CA ALA A 34 25.67 -11.41 -23.22
C ALA A 34 24.56 -12.16 -22.45
N GLY A 35 24.04 -11.52 -21.40
CA GLY A 35 22.78 -11.87 -20.73
C GLY A 35 22.65 -13.29 -20.20
N ALA A 36 23.34 -13.64 -19.10
CA ALA A 36 22.88 -14.77 -18.29
C ALA A 36 21.52 -14.39 -17.68
N THR A 37 20.44 -15.04 -18.12
CA THR A 37 19.09 -14.80 -17.58
C THR A 37 19.08 -15.08 -16.08
N LYS A 38 18.75 -14.06 -15.28
CA LYS A 38 18.61 -14.19 -13.84
C LYS A 38 17.48 -15.19 -13.54
N ASN A 39 17.83 -16.30 -12.88
CA ASN A 39 16.86 -17.36 -12.58
C ASN A 39 16.18 -17.22 -11.21
N THR A 40 16.75 -16.42 -10.31
CA THR A 40 16.24 -16.23 -8.95
C THR A 40 15.99 -14.76 -8.70
N LEU A 41 14.79 -14.42 -8.23
CA LEU A 41 14.46 -13.12 -7.67
C LEU A 41 14.47 -13.23 -6.15
N THR A 42 15.30 -12.42 -5.48
CA THR A 42 15.40 -12.37 -4.02
C THR A 42 14.93 -11.02 -3.52
N LEU A 43 13.81 -10.93 -2.80
CA LEU A 43 13.27 -9.66 -2.31
C LEU A 43 13.37 -9.55 -0.78
N ALA A 44 13.65 -8.36 -0.27
CA ALA A 44 13.62 -8.08 1.17
C ALA A 44 12.23 -7.60 1.62
N MET A 45 11.66 -8.27 2.61
CA MET A 45 10.42 -7.90 3.29
C MET A 45 10.73 -7.30 4.66
N SER A 46 10.03 -6.24 5.05
CA SER A 46 10.22 -5.56 6.35
C SER A 46 9.51 -6.25 7.52
N ALA A 47 8.72 -7.28 7.26
CA ALA A 47 7.98 -8.03 8.28
C ALA A 47 7.73 -9.48 7.82
N ASP A 48 7.57 -10.36 8.80
CA ASP A 48 7.29 -11.79 8.58
C ASP A 48 5.88 -12.06 8.08
N ILE A 49 5.68 -13.15 7.33
CA ILE A 49 4.36 -13.64 6.92
C ILE A 49 3.65 -14.23 8.13
N THR A 50 2.54 -13.62 8.55
CA THR A 50 1.81 -14.00 9.77
C THR A 50 1.10 -15.36 9.67
N GLY A 51 0.85 -15.83 8.44
CA GLY A 51 0.16 -17.08 8.16
C GLY A 51 -0.41 -17.12 6.74
N TRP A 52 -1.04 -18.23 6.40
CA TRP A 52 -1.53 -18.52 5.05
C TRP A 52 -3.06 -18.50 4.90
N ASP A 53 -3.79 -17.97 5.88
CA ASP A 53 -5.24 -17.82 5.79
C ASP A 53 -5.65 -16.88 4.64
N PRO A 54 -6.40 -17.34 3.62
CA PRO A 54 -6.78 -16.50 2.47
C PRO A 54 -7.70 -15.32 2.84
N SER A 55 -8.33 -15.35 4.02
CA SER A 55 -9.18 -14.26 4.54
C SER A 55 -8.40 -13.17 5.30
N ASN A 56 -7.12 -13.41 5.57
CA ASN A 56 -6.29 -12.52 6.40
C ASN A 56 -4.89 -12.34 5.81
N GLN A 57 -4.82 -11.60 4.69
CA GLN A 57 -3.56 -11.29 4.01
C GLN A 57 -3.39 -9.77 3.90
N PRO A 58 -2.45 -9.16 4.65
CA PRO A 58 -2.25 -7.72 4.60
C PRO A 58 -1.63 -7.26 3.27
N GLY A 59 -2.14 -6.15 2.71
CA GLY A 59 -1.69 -5.62 1.42
C GLY A 59 -0.20 -5.28 1.35
N TYR A 60 0.38 -4.82 2.48
CA TYR A 60 1.81 -4.49 2.58
C TYR A 60 2.75 -5.71 2.56
N GLN A 61 2.22 -6.94 2.61
CA GLN A 61 2.98 -8.19 2.49
C GLN A 61 2.56 -9.01 1.27
N GLY A 62 2.29 -8.34 0.14
CA GLY A 62 1.64 -8.94 -1.02
C GLY A 62 2.41 -10.08 -1.72
N TRP A 63 3.75 -10.07 -1.72
CA TRP A 63 4.52 -11.00 -2.58
C TRP A 63 4.33 -12.48 -2.27
N GLY A 64 4.27 -12.88 -0.99
CA GLY A 64 4.02 -14.27 -0.63
C GLY A 64 2.65 -14.75 -1.12
N PRO A 65 1.55 -14.06 -0.76
CA PRO A 65 0.23 -14.35 -1.27
C PRO A 65 0.10 -14.30 -2.79
N GLU A 66 0.71 -13.32 -3.45
CA GLU A 66 0.75 -13.19 -4.92
C GLU A 66 1.53 -14.30 -5.60
N ALA A 67 2.51 -14.90 -4.91
CA ALA A 67 3.22 -16.05 -5.42
C ALA A 67 2.33 -17.29 -5.45
N ILE A 68 1.51 -17.50 -4.42
CA ILE A 68 0.75 -18.74 -4.22
C ILE A 68 -0.65 -18.71 -4.83
N TRP A 69 -1.36 -17.59 -4.74
CA TRP A 69 -2.76 -17.50 -5.13
C TRP A 69 -2.97 -16.55 -6.30
N ASP A 70 -3.75 -16.99 -7.28
CA ASP A 70 -4.44 -16.06 -8.16
C ASP A 70 -5.77 -15.61 -7.53
N THR A 71 -6.32 -14.53 -8.10
CA THR A 71 -7.61 -13.95 -7.72
C THR A 71 -8.63 -14.20 -8.84
N LEU A 72 -9.93 -14.01 -8.58
CA LEU A 72 -10.95 -14.23 -9.62
C LEU A 72 -10.69 -13.36 -10.86
N ILE A 73 -10.43 -12.09 -10.62
CA ILE A 73 -9.85 -11.13 -11.56
C ILE A 73 -8.73 -10.36 -10.84
N LYS A 74 -7.86 -9.67 -11.55
CA LYS A 74 -6.84 -8.77 -10.98
C LYS A 74 -7.31 -7.32 -11.05
N CYS A 75 -6.69 -6.45 -10.26
CA CYS A 75 -6.87 -5.00 -10.39
C CYS A 75 -5.54 -4.36 -10.81
N ASP A 76 -5.59 -3.36 -11.69
CA ASP A 76 -4.46 -2.50 -12.00
C ASP A 76 -4.17 -1.49 -10.86
N ALA A 77 -3.17 -0.63 -11.06
CA ALA A 77 -2.77 0.40 -10.09
C ALA A 77 -3.89 1.40 -9.75
N PHE A 78 -4.97 1.46 -10.54
CA PHE A 78 -6.12 2.35 -10.38
C PHE A 78 -7.42 1.59 -10.12
N GLY A 79 -7.33 0.31 -9.74
CA GLY A 79 -8.48 -0.52 -9.39
C GLY A 79 -9.35 -0.94 -10.59
N LYS A 80 -8.86 -0.80 -11.83
CA LYS A 80 -9.55 -1.30 -13.01
C LYS A 80 -9.36 -2.81 -13.13
N PRO A 81 -10.39 -3.56 -13.56
CA PRO A 81 -10.33 -5.00 -13.62
C PRO A 81 -9.43 -5.48 -14.78
N GLU A 82 -8.59 -6.47 -14.50
CA GLU A 82 -7.74 -7.19 -15.43
C GLU A 82 -8.00 -8.69 -15.33
N ALA A 83 -7.74 -9.43 -16.40
CA ALA A 83 -7.97 -10.87 -16.41
C ALA A 83 -7.02 -11.62 -15.45
N ASP A 84 -7.56 -12.63 -14.76
CA ASP A 84 -6.79 -13.57 -13.98
C ASP A 84 -7.36 -14.99 -14.15
N ILE A 85 -7.88 -15.62 -13.08
CA ILE A 85 -8.60 -16.91 -13.18
C ILE A 85 -9.74 -16.81 -14.19
N ALA A 86 -10.47 -15.68 -14.19
CA ALA A 86 -11.48 -15.35 -15.17
C ALA A 86 -10.93 -14.46 -16.31
N ASP A 87 -11.43 -14.71 -17.52
CA ASP A 87 -11.05 -13.97 -18.73
C ASP A 87 -12.17 -13.06 -19.28
N LYS A 88 -13.41 -13.27 -18.83
CA LYS A 88 -14.56 -12.42 -19.15
C LYS A 88 -15.41 -12.22 -17.91
N TRP A 89 -15.99 -11.04 -17.78
CA TRP A 89 -16.88 -10.72 -16.67
C TRP A 89 -17.86 -9.60 -17.05
N SER A 90 -18.91 -9.46 -16.24
CA SER A 90 -19.86 -8.36 -16.29
C SER A 90 -20.34 -7.99 -14.89
N VAL A 91 -20.55 -6.70 -14.66
CA VAL A 91 -21.25 -6.18 -13.48
C VAL A 91 -22.69 -5.86 -13.89
N SER A 92 -23.67 -6.25 -13.08
CA SER A 92 -25.08 -5.96 -13.35
C SER A 92 -25.38 -4.45 -13.30
N ALA A 93 -26.41 -4.02 -14.03
CA ALA A 93 -26.78 -2.60 -14.10
C ALA A 93 -27.22 -2.01 -12.74
N ASP A 94 -27.78 -2.82 -11.85
CA ASP A 94 -28.12 -2.44 -10.48
C ASP A 94 -26.93 -2.54 -9.50
N ASN A 95 -25.76 -2.91 -10.02
CA ASN A 95 -24.50 -3.01 -9.31
C ASN A 95 -24.53 -4.01 -8.14
N LYS A 96 -25.37 -5.05 -8.22
CA LYS A 96 -25.51 -6.09 -7.19
C LYS A 96 -24.81 -7.39 -7.53
N SER A 97 -24.55 -7.66 -8.80
CA SER A 97 -24.04 -8.93 -9.26
C SER A 97 -22.78 -8.80 -10.11
N PHE A 98 -21.85 -9.72 -9.90
CA PHE A 98 -20.66 -9.91 -10.72
C PHE A 98 -20.70 -11.33 -11.30
N THR A 99 -20.73 -11.43 -12.63
CA THR A 99 -20.70 -12.72 -13.34
C THR A 99 -19.37 -12.85 -14.04
N ALA A 100 -18.72 -14.01 -13.91
CA ALA A 100 -17.42 -14.29 -14.50
C ALA A 100 -17.39 -15.65 -15.20
N HIS A 101 -16.59 -15.69 -16.27
CA HIS A 101 -16.22 -16.89 -16.99
C HIS A 101 -14.76 -17.26 -16.69
N ILE A 102 -14.55 -18.48 -16.19
CA ILE A 102 -13.27 -19.02 -15.70
C ILE A 102 -12.56 -19.73 -16.85
N ARG A 103 -11.23 -19.55 -16.95
CA ARG A 103 -10.43 -20.25 -17.97
C ARG A 103 -10.38 -21.74 -17.68
N GLU A 104 -10.50 -22.54 -18.73
CA GLU A 104 -10.33 -23.99 -18.64
C GLU A 104 -8.89 -24.41 -18.36
N GLY A 105 -8.73 -25.59 -17.75
CA GLY A 105 -7.43 -26.27 -17.62
C GLY A 105 -6.53 -25.80 -16.47
N GLN A 106 -6.93 -24.75 -15.74
CA GLN A 106 -6.21 -24.28 -14.56
C GLN A 106 -6.27 -25.30 -13.41
N LYS A 107 -5.19 -25.39 -12.63
CA LYS A 107 -5.06 -26.30 -11.50
C LYS A 107 -4.43 -25.60 -10.29
N PHE A 108 -4.89 -25.97 -9.11
CA PHE A 108 -4.21 -25.65 -7.87
C PHE A 108 -2.93 -26.48 -7.72
N SER A 109 -2.06 -26.07 -6.81
CA SER A 109 -0.78 -26.73 -6.50
C SER A 109 -0.93 -28.17 -5.99
N ASP A 110 -2.12 -28.59 -5.56
CA ASP A 110 -2.44 -29.98 -5.18
C ASP A 110 -3.01 -30.82 -6.34
N GLY A 111 -3.11 -30.23 -7.54
CA GLY A 111 -3.60 -30.87 -8.76
C GLY A 111 -5.11 -30.80 -8.98
N THR A 112 -5.88 -30.32 -8.00
CA THR A 112 -7.34 -30.11 -8.14
C THR A 112 -7.64 -29.00 -9.15
N PRO A 113 -8.76 -29.06 -9.89
CA PRO A 113 -9.10 -28.05 -10.88
C PRO A 113 -9.46 -26.71 -10.21
N VAL A 114 -9.11 -25.60 -10.86
CA VAL A 114 -9.65 -24.28 -10.51
C VAL A 114 -10.98 -24.11 -11.23
N ASP A 115 -12.07 -24.21 -10.47
CA ASP A 115 -13.43 -24.13 -10.99
C ASP A 115 -14.33 -23.19 -10.16
N SER A 116 -15.55 -22.99 -10.65
CA SER A 116 -16.57 -22.15 -10.01
C SER A 116 -16.91 -22.60 -8.59
N ALA A 117 -16.81 -23.90 -8.27
CA ALA A 117 -17.09 -24.43 -6.95
C ALA A 117 -16.00 -24.04 -5.93
N ALA A 118 -14.72 -24.08 -6.33
CA ALA A 118 -13.61 -23.61 -5.49
C ALA A 118 -13.69 -22.09 -5.24
N ILE A 119 -14.04 -21.32 -6.28
CA ILE A 119 -14.24 -19.88 -6.15
C ILE A 119 -15.42 -19.59 -5.23
N ALA A 120 -16.56 -20.24 -5.42
CA ALA A 120 -17.74 -20.10 -4.57
C ALA A 120 -17.43 -20.45 -3.10
N ALA A 121 -16.67 -21.51 -2.86
CA ALA A 121 -16.23 -21.89 -1.52
C ALA A 121 -15.34 -20.82 -0.87
N THR A 122 -14.42 -20.22 -1.63
CA THR A 122 -13.57 -19.12 -1.14
C THR A 122 -14.43 -17.90 -0.75
N PHE A 123 -15.32 -17.46 -1.63
CA PHE A 123 -16.20 -16.32 -1.32
C PHE A 123 -17.13 -16.61 -0.14
N GLN A 124 -17.65 -17.84 -0.04
CA GLN A 124 -18.47 -18.25 1.10
C GLN A 124 -17.67 -18.22 2.41
N TYR A 125 -16.41 -18.64 2.39
CA TYR A 125 -15.51 -18.58 3.55
C TYR A 125 -15.31 -17.14 4.04
N LEU A 126 -15.13 -16.19 3.11
CA LEU A 126 -14.99 -14.77 3.42
C LEU A 126 -16.24 -14.13 4.03
N THR A 127 -17.42 -14.76 3.96
CA THR A 127 -18.62 -14.25 4.63
C THR A 127 -18.57 -14.39 6.15
N SER A 128 -17.67 -15.24 6.68
CA SER A 128 -17.60 -15.58 8.10
C SER A 128 -16.20 -15.57 8.70
N HIS A 129 -15.16 -15.26 7.90
CA HIS A 129 -13.77 -15.26 8.32
C HIS A 129 -13.05 -13.98 7.84
N GLY A 130 -12.01 -13.59 8.58
CA GLY A 130 -11.16 -12.44 8.26
C GLY A 130 -11.77 -11.08 8.63
N GLY A 131 -10.96 -10.03 8.50
CA GLY A 131 -11.36 -8.66 8.83
C GLY A 131 -12.38 -8.04 7.88
N SER A 132 -12.52 -8.61 6.67
CA SER A 132 -13.39 -8.09 5.59
C SER A 132 -14.74 -8.79 5.49
N GLN A 133 -15.15 -9.59 6.48
CA GLN A 133 -16.44 -10.31 6.43
C GLN A 133 -17.66 -9.39 6.16
N GLY A 134 -17.58 -8.13 6.59
CA GLY A 134 -18.61 -7.11 6.31
C GLY A 134 -18.80 -6.83 4.81
N ASP A 135 -17.75 -6.96 3.99
CA ASP A 135 -17.80 -6.74 2.54
C ASP A 135 -18.58 -7.83 1.81
N TYR A 136 -18.67 -9.03 2.39
CA TYR A 136 -19.31 -10.20 1.79
C TYR A 136 -20.63 -10.55 2.51
N LYS A 137 -21.14 -9.65 3.35
CA LYS A 137 -22.36 -9.86 4.12
C LYS A 137 -23.56 -10.13 3.19
N GLY A 138 -24.19 -11.29 3.37
CA GLY A 138 -25.36 -11.70 2.61
C GLY A 138 -25.07 -12.08 1.15
N LEU A 139 -23.80 -12.21 0.77
CA LEU A 139 -23.38 -12.66 -0.54
C LEU A 139 -23.97 -14.04 -0.85
N LYS A 140 -24.51 -14.20 -2.05
CA LYS A 140 -24.93 -15.47 -2.62
C LYS A 140 -24.04 -15.81 -3.80
N THR A 141 -23.73 -17.09 -3.94
CA THR A 141 -22.96 -17.63 -5.07
C THR A 141 -23.85 -18.55 -5.89
N ASP A 142 -23.79 -18.43 -7.20
CA ASP A 142 -24.40 -19.34 -8.17
C ASP A 142 -23.32 -19.84 -9.11
N ALA A 143 -23.18 -21.15 -9.21
CA ALA A 143 -22.11 -21.85 -9.93
C ALA A 143 -22.73 -23.00 -10.75
N PRO A 144 -23.43 -22.70 -11.85
CA PRO A 144 -24.24 -23.68 -12.59
C PRO A 144 -23.39 -24.75 -13.30
N ASP A 145 -22.12 -24.45 -13.57
CA ASP A 145 -21.14 -25.35 -14.18
C ASP A 145 -19.73 -24.94 -13.72
N ALA A 146 -18.69 -25.65 -14.17
CA ALA A 146 -17.31 -25.44 -13.72
C ALA A 146 -16.69 -24.09 -14.16
N GLN A 147 -17.22 -23.45 -15.21
CA GLN A 147 -16.63 -22.26 -15.83
C GLN A 147 -17.40 -20.98 -15.50
N ASN A 148 -18.64 -21.06 -15.06
CA ASN A 148 -19.47 -19.88 -14.82
C ASN A 148 -19.76 -19.71 -13.33
N ILE A 149 -19.55 -18.48 -12.84
CA ILE A 149 -19.93 -18.09 -11.48
C ILE A 149 -20.61 -16.72 -11.48
N THR A 150 -21.67 -16.59 -10.69
CA THR A 150 -22.30 -15.31 -10.36
C THR A 150 -22.27 -15.08 -8.85
N LEU A 151 -21.73 -13.92 -8.46
CA LEU A 151 -21.68 -13.42 -7.09
C LEU A 151 -22.75 -12.33 -6.96
N THR A 152 -23.71 -12.47 -6.02
CA THR A 152 -24.82 -11.53 -5.86
C THR A 152 -24.96 -11.05 -4.42
N TRP A 153 -24.88 -9.73 -4.23
CA TRP A 153 -25.12 -9.07 -2.95
C TRP A 153 -26.59 -8.63 -2.80
N PRO A 154 -27.10 -8.47 -1.57
CA PRO A 154 -28.46 -7.98 -1.34
C PRO A 154 -28.65 -6.52 -1.75
N ASP A 155 -27.59 -5.71 -1.63
CA ASP A 155 -27.58 -4.26 -1.88
C ASP A 155 -26.57 -3.88 -2.97
N PRO A 156 -26.72 -2.73 -3.65
CA PRO A 156 -25.74 -2.25 -4.63
C PRO A 156 -24.34 -2.10 -4.04
N GLN A 157 -23.33 -2.55 -4.77
CA GLN A 157 -21.93 -2.62 -4.35
C GLN A 157 -21.05 -1.70 -5.22
N PRO A 158 -20.82 -0.43 -4.83
CA PRO A 158 -19.99 0.50 -5.61
C PRO A 158 -18.55 0.00 -5.78
N MET A 159 -18.13 -0.88 -4.87
CA MET A 159 -16.81 -1.47 -4.76
C MET A 159 -16.76 -2.94 -5.25
N ILE A 160 -17.69 -3.36 -6.11
CA ILE A 160 -17.82 -4.76 -6.51
C ILE A 160 -16.52 -5.32 -7.12
N ILE A 161 -15.84 -4.54 -7.97
CA ILE A 161 -14.59 -4.93 -8.63
C ILE A 161 -13.49 -5.20 -7.59
N GLN A 162 -13.34 -4.32 -6.61
CA GLN A 162 -12.32 -4.44 -5.57
C GLN A 162 -12.59 -5.63 -4.65
N ARG A 163 -13.88 -5.90 -4.38
CA ARG A 163 -14.30 -7.08 -3.60
C ARG A 163 -14.05 -8.40 -4.32
N VAL A 164 -13.99 -8.41 -5.65
CA VAL A 164 -13.72 -9.65 -6.41
C VAL A 164 -12.25 -9.78 -6.83
N CYS A 165 -11.49 -8.69 -6.89
CA CYS A 165 -10.10 -8.74 -7.35
C CYS A 165 -9.05 -8.99 -6.25
N ASN A 166 -9.44 -8.93 -4.97
CA ASN A 166 -8.55 -9.17 -3.83
C ASN A 166 -8.58 -10.62 -3.27
N PRO A 167 -9.74 -11.32 -3.21
CA PRO A 167 -9.82 -12.68 -2.64
C PRO A 167 -8.79 -13.66 -3.19
N LYS A 168 -8.02 -14.27 -2.29
CA LYS A 168 -7.03 -15.30 -2.62
C LYS A 168 -7.75 -16.63 -2.81
N ILE A 169 -7.90 -17.08 -4.06
CA ILE A 169 -8.73 -18.25 -4.38
C ILE A 169 -7.98 -19.54 -4.03
N THR A 170 -8.63 -20.41 -3.26
CA THR A 170 -8.07 -21.69 -2.80
C THR A 170 -9.08 -22.84 -2.91
N THR A 171 -8.66 -24.04 -2.51
CA THR A 171 -9.50 -25.24 -2.58
C THR A 171 -10.49 -25.29 -1.43
N LYS A 172 -11.70 -25.79 -1.71
CA LYS A 172 -12.69 -26.07 -0.67
C LYS A 172 -12.14 -27.02 0.42
N ALA A 173 -11.34 -28.01 0.03
CA ALA A 173 -10.74 -28.96 0.96
C ALA A 173 -9.82 -28.28 1.99
N LEU A 174 -9.01 -27.29 1.57
CA LEU A 174 -8.18 -26.53 2.51
C LEU A 174 -9.05 -25.73 3.48
N LEU A 175 -10.09 -25.04 2.98
CA LEU A 175 -11.01 -24.25 3.79
C LEU A 175 -11.75 -25.10 4.82
N ASP A 176 -12.30 -26.25 4.41
CA ASP A 176 -13.02 -27.18 5.27
C ASP A 176 -12.12 -27.82 6.34
N SER A 177 -10.81 -27.92 6.08
CA SER A 177 -9.86 -28.53 7.02
C SER A 177 -9.63 -27.69 8.29
N GLY A 178 -9.91 -26.39 8.24
CA GLY A 178 -9.58 -25.44 9.31
C GLY A 178 -8.08 -25.14 9.48
N LYS A 179 -7.21 -25.73 8.64
CA LYS A 179 -5.74 -25.60 8.71
C LYS A 179 -5.18 -24.60 7.70
N VAL A 180 -5.96 -23.56 7.40
CA VAL A 180 -5.63 -22.56 6.37
C VAL A 180 -4.32 -21.82 6.62
N ASN A 181 -3.84 -21.75 7.87
CA ASN A 181 -2.57 -21.10 8.22
C ASN A 181 -1.32 -21.98 8.03
N ASP A 182 -1.47 -23.29 7.82
CA ASP A 182 -0.33 -24.22 7.86
C ASP A 182 0.42 -24.26 6.53
N LYS A 183 -0.26 -24.78 5.50
CA LYS A 183 0.27 -24.95 4.15
C LYS A 183 -0.72 -24.36 3.16
N PRO A 184 -0.31 -23.37 2.37
CA PRO A 184 -1.19 -22.76 1.39
C PRO A 184 -1.37 -23.69 0.20
N VAL A 185 -2.57 -23.66 -0.39
CA VAL A 185 -2.88 -24.28 -1.68
C VAL A 185 -3.43 -23.18 -2.57
N GLY A 186 -2.85 -22.99 -3.74
CA GLY A 186 -3.24 -21.94 -4.66
C GLY A 186 -2.88 -22.27 -6.10
N SER A 187 -3.41 -21.50 -7.03
CA SER A 187 -3.19 -21.68 -8.47
C SER A 187 -2.09 -20.78 -9.02
N GLY A 188 -1.43 -19.99 -8.17
CA GLY A 188 -0.56 -18.89 -8.55
C GLY A 188 0.74 -19.28 -9.26
N PRO A 189 1.55 -18.27 -9.61
CA PRO A 189 2.74 -18.44 -10.45
C PRO A 189 3.91 -19.17 -9.78
N TYR A 190 3.88 -19.35 -8.45
CA TYR A 190 4.88 -20.10 -7.71
C TYR A 190 4.24 -20.99 -6.63
N VAL A 191 4.99 -22.01 -6.21
CA VAL A 191 4.62 -22.95 -5.15
C VAL A 191 5.64 -22.84 -4.03
N LEU A 192 5.17 -22.77 -2.78
CA LEU A 192 6.02 -22.72 -1.59
C LEU A 192 6.90 -23.99 -1.49
N ASP A 193 8.21 -23.80 -1.41
CA ASP A 193 9.19 -24.84 -1.10
C ASP A 193 9.40 -24.87 0.42
N GLU A 194 8.69 -25.78 1.08
CA GLU A 194 8.74 -25.94 2.54
C GLU A 194 10.14 -26.37 3.03
N ALA A 195 10.88 -27.14 2.24
CA ALA A 195 12.20 -27.64 2.62
C ALA A 195 13.26 -26.53 2.59
N ALA A 196 13.09 -25.53 1.73
CA ALA A 196 13.96 -24.36 1.63
C ALA A 196 13.40 -23.10 2.35
N THR A 197 12.37 -23.26 3.18
CA THR A 197 11.74 -22.18 3.93
C THR A 197 12.07 -22.27 5.42
N THR A 198 12.42 -21.15 6.03
CA THR A 198 12.53 -20.96 7.48
C THR A 198 11.62 -19.80 7.86
N ARG A 199 10.47 -20.11 8.50
CA ARG A 199 9.49 -19.11 8.95
C ARG A 199 10.17 -18.03 9.81
N GLY A 200 9.78 -16.77 9.66
CA GLY A 200 10.45 -15.63 10.32
C GLY A 200 11.74 -15.17 9.68
N SER A 201 12.26 -15.83 8.65
CA SER A 201 13.59 -15.54 8.09
C SER A 201 13.62 -15.56 6.56
N VAL A 202 13.29 -16.70 5.95
CA VAL A 202 13.36 -16.88 4.50
C VAL A 202 12.22 -17.76 4.00
N TYR A 203 11.50 -17.29 2.98
CA TYR A 203 10.48 -18.05 2.28
C TYR A 203 10.94 -18.29 0.85
N THR A 204 10.96 -19.56 0.45
CA THR A 204 11.42 -19.97 -0.87
C THR A 204 10.24 -20.50 -1.68
N PHE A 205 10.15 -20.11 -2.95
CA PHE A 205 9.13 -20.60 -3.86
C PHE A 205 9.77 -21.05 -5.18
N THR A 206 9.17 -22.07 -5.78
CA THR A 206 9.55 -22.60 -7.09
C THR A 206 8.48 -22.25 -8.11
N LYS A 207 8.89 -21.94 -9.35
CA LYS A 207 7.95 -21.53 -10.40
C LYS A 207 6.94 -22.64 -10.69
N ASN A 208 5.66 -22.27 -10.78
CA ASN A 208 4.61 -23.13 -11.28
C ASN A 208 4.64 -23.10 -12.81
N GLU A 209 5.34 -24.05 -13.43
CA GLU A 209 5.48 -24.13 -14.89
C GLU A 209 4.14 -24.43 -15.60
N SER A 210 3.10 -24.83 -14.86
CA SER A 210 1.74 -25.04 -15.39
C SER A 210 0.82 -23.81 -15.21
N HIS A 211 1.34 -22.70 -14.69
CA HIS A 211 0.57 -21.47 -14.53
C HIS A 211 0.10 -20.93 -15.89
N TRP A 212 -1.14 -20.45 -15.96
CA TRP A 212 -1.74 -19.96 -17.21
C TRP A 212 -0.99 -18.74 -17.79
N ASN A 213 -0.29 -17.98 -16.94
CA ASN A 213 0.48 -16.79 -17.29
C ASN A 213 1.97 -16.91 -16.91
N THR A 214 2.56 -18.10 -17.08
CA THR A 214 3.99 -18.35 -16.81
C THR A 214 4.94 -17.35 -17.47
N ALA A 215 4.57 -16.77 -18.63
CA ALA A 215 5.37 -15.79 -19.34
C ALA A 215 5.52 -14.46 -18.60
N ALA A 216 4.55 -14.09 -17.75
CA ALA A 216 4.64 -12.86 -16.95
C ALA A 216 5.65 -12.97 -15.80
N TYR A 217 6.11 -14.17 -15.44
CA TYR A 217 6.97 -14.43 -14.28
C TYR A 217 8.27 -15.12 -14.74
N PRO A 218 9.33 -14.37 -15.06
CA PRO A 218 10.50 -14.94 -15.75
C PRO A 218 11.42 -15.78 -14.85
N TYR A 219 11.37 -15.58 -13.53
CA TYR A 219 12.27 -16.23 -12.58
C TYR A 219 11.81 -17.66 -12.25
N LYS A 220 12.75 -18.60 -12.19
CA LYS A 220 12.50 -20.00 -11.77
C LYS A 220 12.29 -20.13 -10.27
N LYS A 221 12.88 -19.22 -9.50
CA LYS A 221 12.85 -19.22 -8.04
C LYS A 221 12.55 -17.82 -7.51
N LEU A 222 11.67 -17.74 -6.53
CA LEU A 222 11.43 -16.55 -5.74
C LEU A 222 11.93 -16.82 -4.32
N VAL A 223 12.67 -15.87 -3.74
CA VAL A 223 13.13 -15.92 -2.35
C VAL A 223 12.73 -14.63 -1.67
N LEU A 224 11.99 -14.73 -0.58
CA LEU A 224 11.61 -13.58 0.24
C LEU A 224 12.40 -13.65 1.55
N LYS A 225 13.20 -12.63 1.85
CA LYS A 225 14.00 -12.54 3.09
C LYS A 225 13.40 -11.50 4.03
N VAL A 226 13.17 -11.87 5.29
CA VAL A 226 12.69 -10.94 6.32
C VAL A 226 13.88 -10.14 6.86
N ILE A 227 13.86 -8.82 6.61
CA ILE A 227 14.88 -7.86 7.05
C ILE A 227 14.14 -6.61 7.55
N GLU A 228 13.89 -6.54 8.86
CA GLU A 228 13.09 -5.48 9.48
C GLU A 228 13.77 -4.10 9.47
N SER A 229 15.10 -4.06 9.57
CA SER A 229 15.88 -2.82 9.59
C SER A 229 16.17 -2.34 8.17
N GLU A 230 15.74 -1.12 7.83
CA GLU A 230 16.07 -0.48 6.54
C GLU A 230 17.59 -0.42 6.31
N THR A 231 18.40 -0.08 7.32
CA THR A 231 19.87 -0.03 7.19
C THR A 231 20.46 -1.39 6.83
N ALA A 232 19.92 -2.47 7.40
CA ALA A 232 20.32 -3.83 7.04
C ALA A 232 19.86 -4.19 5.62
N ALA A 233 18.65 -3.79 5.23
CA ALA A 233 18.13 -4.02 3.88
C ALA A 233 18.95 -3.27 2.81
N VAL A 234 19.32 -2.01 3.06
CA VAL A 234 20.22 -1.21 2.22
C VAL A 234 21.59 -1.88 2.09
N SER A 235 22.14 -2.40 3.19
CA SER A 235 23.40 -3.14 3.16
C SER A 235 23.29 -4.44 2.35
N ALA A 236 22.17 -5.16 2.47
CA ALA A 236 21.89 -6.37 1.71
C ALA A 236 21.73 -6.08 0.21
N LEU A 237 21.07 -4.97 -0.15
CA LEU A 237 20.97 -4.50 -1.54
C LEU A 237 22.36 -4.18 -2.13
N LYS A 238 23.16 -3.38 -1.43
CA LYS A 238 24.50 -2.98 -1.89
C LYS A 238 25.46 -4.16 -2.05
N THR A 239 25.27 -5.20 -1.25
CA THR A 239 26.05 -6.46 -1.32
C THR A 239 25.41 -7.52 -2.21
N LYS A 240 24.30 -7.20 -2.90
CA LYS A 240 23.55 -8.09 -3.80
C LYS A 240 23.04 -9.38 -3.12
N GLN A 241 22.82 -9.34 -1.81
CA GLN A 241 22.18 -10.42 -1.07
C GLN A 241 20.66 -10.45 -1.27
N VAL A 242 20.08 -9.33 -1.70
CA VAL A 242 18.72 -9.16 -2.18
C VAL A 242 18.75 -8.29 -3.43
N ASP A 243 17.76 -8.47 -4.29
CA ASP A 243 17.60 -7.81 -5.57
C ASP A 243 16.67 -6.61 -5.51
N GLY A 244 15.85 -6.49 -4.47
CA GLY A 244 14.92 -5.39 -4.29
C GLY A 244 14.48 -5.20 -2.83
N SER A 245 14.30 -3.94 -2.42
CA SER A 245 13.76 -3.57 -1.11
C SER A 245 13.13 -2.18 -1.12
N LEU A 246 12.18 -1.97 -0.21
CA LEU A 246 11.70 -0.63 0.13
C LEU A 246 12.77 0.16 0.86
N ILE A 247 12.89 1.44 0.53
CA ILE A 247 13.72 2.39 1.26
C ILE A 247 12.96 3.70 1.49
N THR A 248 13.43 4.50 2.44
CA THR A 248 12.92 5.84 2.69
C THR A 248 13.74 6.90 1.95
N ALA A 249 13.21 8.13 1.91
CA ALA A 249 13.94 9.28 1.39
C ALA A 249 15.32 9.47 2.05
N ALA A 250 15.48 9.08 3.32
CA ALA A 250 16.74 9.20 4.05
C ALA A 250 17.88 8.38 3.43
N SER A 251 17.58 7.20 2.88
CA SER A 251 18.55 6.31 2.24
C SER A 251 18.68 6.54 0.72
N TYR A 252 17.81 7.37 0.13
CA TYR A 252 17.71 7.53 -1.33
C TYR A 252 19.06 7.87 -1.98
N ASN A 253 19.73 8.92 -1.50
CA ASN A 253 20.98 9.39 -2.09
C ASN A 253 22.12 8.36 -1.94
N GLU A 254 22.21 7.68 -0.80
CA GLU A 254 23.22 6.64 -0.56
C GLU A 254 23.01 5.44 -1.50
N VAL A 255 21.76 4.97 -1.60
CA VAL A 255 21.39 3.83 -2.45
C VAL A 255 21.61 4.17 -3.91
N LYS A 256 21.20 5.36 -4.36
CA LYS A 256 21.40 5.80 -5.75
C LYS A 256 22.89 5.92 -6.09
N ALA A 257 23.70 6.47 -5.18
CA ALA A 257 25.15 6.56 -5.36
C ALA A 257 25.85 5.18 -5.43
N SER A 258 25.20 4.13 -4.93
CA SER A 258 25.69 2.75 -4.98
C SER A 258 25.40 2.05 -6.32
N GLY A 259 24.84 2.76 -7.31
CA GLY A 259 24.56 2.24 -8.64
C GLY A 259 23.30 1.38 -8.74
N LEU A 260 22.40 1.46 -7.75
CA LEU A 260 21.10 0.79 -7.78
C LEU A 260 20.06 1.64 -8.51
N ASP A 261 19.08 0.95 -9.08
CA ASP A 261 17.93 1.58 -9.71
C ASP A 261 16.80 1.81 -8.71
N MET A 262 15.97 2.79 -9.02
CA MET A 262 14.98 3.35 -8.10
C MET A 262 13.65 3.53 -8.83
N VAL A 263 12.59 2.99 -8.24
CA VAL A 263 11.22 3.30 -8.61
C VAL A 263 10.62 4.17 -7.53
N ALA A 264 10.17 5.37 -7.92
CA ALA A 264 9.38 6.23 -7.04
C ALA A 264 7.92 5.79 -7.07
N MET A 265 7.34 5.64 -5.90
CA MET A 265 5.93 5.32 -5.70
C MET A 265 5.29 6.49 -4.98
N GLN A 266 4.02 6.74 -5.25
CA GLN A 266 3.33 7.77 -4.51
C GLN A 266 3.02 7.27 -3.10
N GLY A 267 3.53 7.96 -2.08
CA GLY A 267 3.21 7.69 -0.71
C GLY A 267 1.82 8.21 -0.30
N GLN A 268 1.52 8.00 0.97
CA GLN A 268 0.27 8.45 1.60
C GLN A 268 0.29 9.96 1.89
N THR A 269 -0.82 10.64 1.62
CA THR A 269 -0.99 12.06 1.93
C THR A 269 -0.88 12.28 3.43
N THR A 270 0.15 13.00 3.88
CA THR A 270 0.28 13.48 5.25
C THR A 270 -0.70 14.62 5.47
N ARG A 271 -1.63 14.46 6.42
CA ARG A 271 -2.73 15.41 6.63
C ARG A 271 -3.24 15.44 8.06
N LEU A 272 -3.87 16.56 8.43
CA LEU A 272 -4.82 16.56 9.56
C LEU A 272 -6.20 16.12 9.07
N LEU A 273 -6.80 15.16 9.76
CA LEU A 273 -8.21 14.82 9.66
C LEU A 273 -8.97 15.68 10.68
N LEU A 274 -9.81 16.60 10.22
CA LEU A 274 -10.61 17.48 11.07
C LEU A 274 -11.98 16.83 11.28
N THR A 275 -12.00 15.76 12.07
CA THR A 275 -13.14 14.84 12.17
C THR A 275 -14.34 15.44 12.91
N ASP A 276 -14.09 16.37 13.83
CA ASP A 276 -15.14 17.16 14.50
C ASP A 276 -15.54 18.42 13.69
N HIS A 277 -15.86 18.25 12.40
CA HIS A 277 -16.18 19.39 11.53
C HIS A 277 -17.51 20.08 11.87
N LEU A 278 -18.36 19.46 12.70
CA LEU A 278 -19.57 20.06 13.29
C LEU A 278 -19.32 20.73 14.65
N GLY A 279 -18.12 20.59 15.24
CA GLY A 279 -17.74 21.25 16.50
C GLY A 279 -18.47 20.73 17.75
N LYS A 280 -18.80 19.44 17.79
CA LYS A 280 -19.50 18.81 18.93
C LYS A 280 -18.61 18.68 20.17
N LYS A 281 -17.28 18.53 20.00
CA LYS A 281 -16.30 18.40 21.08
C LYS A 281 -15.45 19.64 21.22
N VAL A 282 -15.00 20.20 20.11
CA VAL A 282 -14.26 21.46 20.05
C VAL A 282 -15.10 22.44 19.21
N PRO A 283 -15.89 23.31 19.86
CA PRO A 283 -16.80 24.22 19.16
C PRO A 283 -16.14 25.05 18.05
N ALA A 284 -14.85 25.39 18.22
CA ALA A 284 -14.07 26.10 17.22
C ALA A 284 -14.00 25.37 15.88
N LEU A 285 -13.89 24.04 15.87
CA LEU A 285 -13.80 23.24 14.65
C LEU A 285 -15.11 23.22 13.85
N GLY A 286 -16.25 23.58 14.46
CA GLY A 286 -17.52 23.78 13.77
C GLY A 286 -17.52 24.99 12.83
N SER A 287 -16.62 25.95 13.04
CA SER A 287 -16.47 27.11 12.17
C SER A 287 -15.62 26.79 10.94
N LEU A 288 -16.19 26.97 9.74
CA LEU A 288 -15.45 26.84 8.49
C LEU A 288 -14.20 27.74 8.48
N LYS A 289 -14.30 28.98 8.97
CA LYS A 289 -13.18 29.92 9.01
C LYS A 289 -12.01 29.41 9.85
N VAL A 290 -12.28 28.71 10.96
CA VAL A 290 -11.24 28.10 11.80
C VAL A 290 -10.55 26.97 11.04
N ARG A 291 -11.31 26.09 10.36
CA ARG A 291 -10.72 24.99 9.58
C ARG A 291 -9.92 25.48 8.37
N GLN A 292 -10.35 26.56 7.74
CA GLN A 292 -9.60 27.26 6.70
C GLN A 292 -8.31 27.87 7.27
N ALA A 293 -8.37 28.55 8.41
CA ALA A 293 -7.19 29.10 9.08
C ALA A 293 -6.16 28.01 9.43
N ILE A 294 -6.61 26.84 9.92
CA ILE A 294 -5.74 25.69 10.19
C ILE A 294 -5.00 25.23 8.92
N ASN A 295 -5.67 25.21 7.77
CA ASN A 295 -5.02 24.86 6.51
C ASN A 295 -3.91 25.86 6.12
N MET A 296 -4.14 27.15 6.36
CA MET A 296 -3.30 28.26 5.90
C MET A 296 -1.99 28.44 6.69
N VAL A 297 -1.79 27.71 7.79
CA VAL A 297 -0.53 27.75 8.56
C VAL A 297 0.47 26.67 8.14
N PHE A 298 0.13 25.79 7.21
CA PHE A 298 1.07 24.79 6.70
C PHE A 298 1.77 25.28 5.43
N ASP A 299 3.06 25.55 5.51
CA ASP A 299 3.91 25.83 4.34
C ASP A 299 4.32 24.50 3.69
N ARG A 300 3.48 24.06 2.75
CA ARG A 300 3.60 22.75 2.09
C ARG A 300 4.92 22.61 1.30
N ASP A 301 5.38 23.68 0.66
CA ASP A 301 6.65 23.69 -0.08
C ASP A 301 7.85 23.57 0.87
N ALA A 302 7.83 24.30 2.00
CA ALA A 302 8.86 24.19 3.02
C ALA A 302 8.87 22.79 3.66
N MET A 303 7.71 22.15 3.84
CA MET A 303 7.64 20.77 4.32
C MET A 303 8.29 19.79 3.33
N VAL A 304 7.96 19.87 2.03
CA VAL A 304 8.59 19.02 1.00
C VAL A 304 10.11 19.19 1.01
N LYS A 305 10.59 20.44 1.02
CA LYS A 305 12.02 20.74 0.98
C LYS A 305 12.75 20.27 2.25
N ASN A 306 12.23 20.59 3.43
CA ASN A 306 12.99 20.47 4.67
C ASN A 306 12.72 19.16 5.42
N LEU A 307 11.51 18.60 5.35
CA LEU A 307 11.16 17.36 6.03
C LEU A 307 11.34 16.13 5.13
N TYR A 308 11.11 16.28 3.84
CA TYR A 308 11.21 15.18 2.86
C TYR A 308 12.38 15.34 1.88
N GLN A 309 13.26 16.32 2.08
CA GLN A 309 14.47 16.53 1.25
C GLN A 309 14.18 16.70 -0.26
N GLY A 310 12.99 17.20 -0.60
CA GLY A 310 12.54 17.34 -1.98
C GLY A 310 11.81 16.11 -2.56
N HIS A 311 11.69 15.01 -1.80
CA HIS A 311 11.02 13.78 -2.21
C HIS A 311 9.54 13.77 -1.86
N GLY A 312 8.76 14.47 -2.66
CA GLY A 312 7.31 14.52 -2.56
C GLY A 312 6.74 15.75 -3.24
N LYS A 313 5.43 15.96 -3.07
CA LYS A 313 4.71 17.12 -3.64
C LYS A 313 3.79 17.75 -2.61
N PRO A 314 3.56 19.07 -2.67
CA PRO A 314 2.47 19.71 -1.93
C PRO A 314 1.13 19.03 -2.23
N ALA A 315 0.31 18.82 -1.20
CA ALA A 315 -1.00 18.21 -1.33
C ALA A 315 -2.11 19.21 -0.98
N TYR A 316 -3.05 19.40 -1.91
CA TYR A 316 -4.19 20.34 -1.77
C TYR A 316 -5.54 19.63 -1.61
N GLN A 317 -5.54 18.31 -1.84
CA GLN A 317 -6.69 17.44 -1.81
C GLN A 317 -6.26 16.07 -1.29
N ILE A 318 -7.22 15.26 -0.87
CA ILE A 318 -6.94 13.99 -0.15
C ILE A 318 -6.80 12.76 -1.06
N PHE A 319 -7.14 12.90 -2.34
CA PHE A 319 -7.16 11.80 -3.29
C PHE A 319 -5.85 11.71 -4.08
N ARG A 320 -5.50 10.49 -4.47
CA ARG A 320 -4.33 10.20 -5.29
C ARG A 320 -4.50 10.75 -6.72
N PRO A 321 -3.51 11.48 -7.27
CA PRO A 321 -3.43 11.77 -8.69
C PRO A 321 -3.76 10.57 -9.59
N GLY A 322 -4.61 10.78 -10.58
CA GLY A 322 -5.08 9.74 -11.50
C GLY A 322 -6.32 8.95 -11.03
N SER A 323 -6.71 9.05 -9.76
CA SER A 323 -7.99 8.50 -9.28
C SER A 323 -9.19 9.33 -9.77
N ASP A 324 -10.39 8.74 -9.82
CA ASP A 324 -11.58 9.39 -10.38
C ASP A 324 -12.00 10.66 -9.64
N ALA A 325 -11.86 10.72 -8.31
CA ALA A 325 -12.18 11.89 -7.51
C ALA A 325 -11.15 13.02 -7.64
N TYR A 326 -9.94 12.72 -8.12
CA TYR A 326 -8.85 13.69 -8.20
C TYR A 326 -9.21 14.84 -9.16
N LEU A 327 -8.89 16.06 -8.73
CA LEU A 327 -9.11 17.28 -9.48
C LEU A 327 -7.78 17.79 -10.02
N ASP A 328 -7.52 17.52 -11.30
CA ASP A 328 -6.31 17.97 -11.98
C ASP A 328 -6.20 19.50 -12.01
N GLY A 329 -4.98 20.01 -11.82
CA GLY A 329 -4.71 21.44 -11.89
C GLY A 329 -5.27 22.27 -10.74
N MET A 330 -5.74 21.64 -9.65
CA MET A 330 -6.17 22.36 -8.45
C MET A 330 -5.02 23.23 -7.90
N THR A 331 -5.25 24.54 -7.84
CA THR A 331 -4.40 25.47 -7.08
C THR A 331 -4.70 25.35 -5.59
N ASP A 332 -3.73 25.68 -4.73
CA ASP A 332 -3.91 25.64 -3.28
C ASP A 332 -5.16 26.47 -2.87
N PRO A 333 -6.24 25.82 -2.38
CA PRO A 333 -7.46 26.52 -1.95
C PRO A 333 -7.22 27.35 -0.68
N TYR A 334 -6.17 27.01 0.07
CA TYR A 334 -5.79 27.64 1.33
C TYR A 334 -4.29 27.92 1.35
N PRO A 335 -3.81 28.89 0.52
CA PRO A 335 -2.39 29.22 0.45
C PRO A 335 -1.82 29.60 1.81
N PHE A 336 -0.53 29.31 2.02
CA PHE A 336 0.18 29.68 3.24
C PHE A 336 0.15 31.21 3.46
N ASP A 337 -0.62 31.64 4.45
CA ASP A 337 -0.78 33.05 4.84
C ASP A 337 -1.25 33.13 6.29
N VAL A 338 -0.27 33.25 7.19
CA VAL A 338 -0.48 33.30 8.64
C VAL A 338 -1.27 34.55 9.06
N ALA A 339 -1.13 35.66 8.35
CA ALA A 339 -1.82 36.90 8.69
C ALA A 339 -3.32 36.78 8.41
N LYS A 340 -3.69 36.26 7.23
CA LYS A 340 -5.07 35.97 6.88
C LYS A 340 -5.66 34.85 7.73
N ALA A 341 -4.87 33.82 8.08
CA ALA A 341 -5.30 32.78 8.99
C ALA A 341 -5.70 33.34 10.38
N LYS A 342 -4.88 34.23 10.96
CA LYS A 342 -5.20 34.92 12.21
C LYS A 342 -6.46 35.81 12.09
N ALA A 343 -6.65 36.48 10.96
CA ALA A 343 -7.86 37.26 10.71
C ALA A 343 -9.12 36.37 10.70
N LEU A 344 -9.06 35.22 10.01
CA LEU A 344 -10.14 34.23 10.01
C LEU A 344 -10.45 33.69 11.41
N MET A 345 -9.42 33.41 12.22
CA MET A 345 -9.59 33.01 13.62
C MET A 345 -10.29 34.11 14.44
N ALA A 346 -9.92 35.38 14.26
CA ALA A 346 -10.55 36.49 14.97
C ALA A 346 -12.01 36.71 14.54
N GLU A 347 -12.30 36.67 13.23
CA GLU A 347 -13.65 36.76 12.70
C GLU A 347 -14.57 35.61 13.17
N ALA A 348 -14.00 34.45 13.45
CA ALA A 348 -14.71 33.30 14.00
C ALA A 348 -14.89 33.36 15.54
N GLY A 349 -14.33 34.37 16.22
CA GLY A 349 -14.38 34.50 17.68
C GLY A 349 -13.31 33.72 18.44
N TYR A 350 -12.27 33.23 17.75
CA TYR A 350 -11.20 32.40 18.31
C TYR A 350 -9.81 33.04 18.18
N ALA A 351 -9.71 34.38 18.27
CA ALA A 351 -8.43 35.09 18.15
C ALA A 351 -7.34 34.60 19.13
N SER A 352 -7.74 34.15 20.32
CA SER A 352 -6.85 33.62 21.37
C SER A 352 -6.55 32.12 21.22
N GLY A 353 -7.07 31.47 20.19
CA GLY A 353 -6.96 30.03 19.98
C GLY A 353 -7.79 29.21 20.98
N PHE A 354 -7.42 27.93 21.12
CA PHE A 354 -8.06 26.94 22.00
C PHE A 354 -7.10 25.77 22.27
N ASP A 355 -7.41 24.92 23.24
CA ASP A 355 -6.65 23.69 23.50
C ASP A 355 -7.10 22.55 22.58
N LEU A 356 -6.15 21.79 22.05
CA LEU A 356 -6.41 20.66 21.16
C LEU A 356 -5.61 19.44 21.63
N SER A 357 -6.29 18.32 21.88
CA SER A 357 -5.62 17.04 22.11
C SER A 357 -5.35 16.35 20.78
N LEU A 358 -4.09 15.96 20.53
CA LEU A 358 -3.68 15.30 19.29
C LEU A 358 -2.99 13.97 19.62
N PRO A 359 -3.51 12.82 19.15
CA PRO A 359 -2.90 11.54 19.45
C PRO A 359 -1.54 11.38 18.75
N THR A 360 -0.62 10.66 19.38
CA THR A 360 0.66 10.26 18.79
C THR A 360 0.85 8.75 18.87
N MET A 361 1.56 8.16 17.91
CA MET A 361 1.86 6.73 17.90
C MET A 361 3.25 6.52 17.32
N ALA A 362 4.06 5.69 17.97
CA ALA A 362 5.40 5.37 17.50
C ALA A 362 5.35 4.68 16.13
N GLY A 363 6.34 4.93 15.27
CA GLY A 363 6.43 4.35 13.92
C GLY A 363 5.55 5.01 12.86
N GLN A 364 4.80 6.07 13.20
CA GLN A 364 3.98 6.85 12.25
C GLN A 364 4.67 8.16 11.81
N ASN A 365 5.99 8.26 12.00
CA ASN A 365 6.78 9.45 11.71
C ASN A 365 6.34 10.72 12.49
N HIS A 366 5.64 10.54 13.62
CA HIS A 366 5.16 11.66 14.45
C HIS A 366 6.31 12.37 15.18
N GLU A 367 7.42 11.68 15.44
CA GLU A 367 8.65 12.26 15.95
C GLU A 367 9.20 13.38 15.05
N THR A 368 9.02 13.25 13.73
CA THR A 368 9.43 14.25 12.74
C THR A 368 8.33 15.30 12.52
N LEU A 369 7.08 14.85 12.37
CA LEU A 369 5.99 15.73 11.93
C LEU A 369 5.39 16.57 13.07
N MET A 370 5.29 16.02 14.27
CA MET A 370 4.54 16.63 15.38
C MET A 370 5.14 17.94 15.88
N PRO A 371 6.48 18.12 15.97
CA PRO A 371 7.07 19.41 16.32
C PRO A 371 6.66 20.53 15.34
N TYR A 372 6.69 20.24 14.04
CA TYR A 372 6.27 21.19 13.00
C TYR A 372 4.78 21.49 13.10
N VAL A 373 3.92 20.46 13.21
CA VAL A 373 2.47 20.62 13.33
C VAL A 373 2.10 21.45 14.57
N THR A 374 2.73 21.18 15.72
CA THR A 374 2.50 21.93 16.96
C THR A 374 2.93 23.39 16.81
N GLN A 375 4.07 23.64 16.16
CA GLN A 375 4.55 24.99 15.90
C GLN A 375 3.58 25.78 15.01
N GLN A 376 3.11 25.20 13.90
CA GLN A 376 2.22 25.88 12.96
C GLN A 376 0.85 26.17 13.58
N LEU A 377 0.25 25.20 14.28
CA LEU A 377 -1.00 25.42 15.00
C LEU A 377 -0.85 26.48 16.11
N GLY A 378 0.32 26.53 16.75
CA GLY A 378 0.67 27.56 17.73
C GLY A 378 0.65 28.99 17.17
N LEU A 379 0.84 29.19 15.85
CA LEU A 379 0.70 30.50 15.22
C LEU A 379 -0.72 31.06 15.31
N LEU A 380 -1.73 30.20 15.50
CA LEU A 380 -3.13 30.56 15.71
C LEU A 380 -3.54 30.58 17.19
N GLY A 381 -2.58 30.43 18.10
CA GLY A 381 -2.84 30.28 19.53
C GLY A 381 -3.42 28.91 19.92
N ILE A 382 -3.46 27.94 18.99
CA ILE A 382 -3.92 26.59 19.29
C ILE A 382 -2.84 25.85 20.07
N LYS A 383 -3.17 25.44 21.30
CA LYS A 383 -2.24 24.75 22.20
C LYS A 383 -2.43 23.25 22.07
N VAL A 384 -1.45 22.58 21.48
CA VAL A 384 -1.50 21.12 21.27
C VAL A 384 -1.05 20.37 22.52
N LYS A 385 -1.92 19.50 23.03
CA LYS A 385 -1.60 18.47 24.01
C LYS A 385 -1.45 17.13 23.29
N GLN A 386 -0.22 16.64 23.17
CA GLN A 386 0.03 15.33 22.57
C GLN A 386 -0.45 14.21 23.50
N VAL A 387 -1.10 13.18 22.94
CA VAL A 387 -1.63 12.02 23.67
C VAL A 387 -1.02 10.74 23.09
N PRO A 388 0.05 10.19 23.70
CA PRO A 388 0.66 8.97 23.22
C PRO A 388 -0.28 7.77 23.33
N LEU A 389 -0.51 7.08 22.22
CA LEU A 389 -1.19 5.80 22.11
C LEU A 389 -0.16 4.68 21.96
N SER A 390 -0.37 3.57 22.67
CA SER A 390 0.55 2.43 22.64
C SER A 390 -0.16 1.12 23.02
N GLY A 391 0.50 0.00 22.77
CA GLY A 391 -0.04 -1.34 23.06
C GLY A 391 -1.00 -1.86 21.98
N ALA A 392 -1.53 -3.06 22.21
CA ALA A 392 -2.31 -3.81 21.21
C ALA A 392 -3.59 -3.09 20.74
N ASN A 393 -4.15 -2.18 21.54
CA ASN A 393 -5.38 -1.46 21.23
C ASN A 393 -5.16 -0.05 20.66
N ALA A 394 -3.92 0.38 20.43
CA ALA A 394 -3.61 1.77 20.05
C ALA A 394 -4.40 2.25 18.81
N ILE A 395 -4.56 1.42 17.78
CA ILE A 395 -5.38 1.73 16.60
C ILE A 395 -6.87 1.82 16.95
N GLY A 396 -7.39 0.92 17.79
CA GLY A 396 -8.78 0.99 18.25
C GLY A 396 -9.06 2.28 19.02
N ASP A 397 -8.14 2.68 19.90
CA ASP A 397 -8.25 3.93 20.66
C ASP A 397 -8.18 5.16 19.75
N LEU A 398 -7.33 5.14 18.72
CA LEU A 398 -7.28 6.18 17.68
C LEU A 398 -8.61 6.29 16.95
N LEU A 399 -9.17 5.16 16.54
CA LEU A 399 -10.40 5.09 15.75
C LEU A 399 -11.68 5.27 16.58
N SER A 400 -11.58 5.38 17.91
CA SER A 400 -12.71 5.46 18.85
C SER A 400 -13.59 6.71 18.73
N GLY A 401 -13.18 7.68 17.90
CA GLY A 401 -13.80 8.99 17.84
C GLY A 401 -13.35 9.94 18.93
N THR A 402 -12.56 9.51 19.93
CA THR A 402 -12.15 10.35 21.08
C THR A 402 -11.47 11.65 20.66
N TYR A 403 -10.66 11.61 19.61
CA TYR A 403 -9.83 12.75 19.16
C TYR A 403 -10.52 13.52 18.03
N PRO A 404 -10.78 14.84 18.21
CA PRO A 404 -11.49 15.66 17.22
C PRO A 404 -10.62 16.04 16.01
N VAL A 405 -9.30 15.90 16.14
CA VAL A 405 -8.31 16.06 15.07
C VAL A 405 -7.25 14.98 15.19
N VAL A 406 -6.87 14.40 14.07
CA VAL A 406 -5.79 13.40 14.00
C VAL A 406 -4.80 13.77 12.90
N LEU A 407 -3.50 13.73 13.22
CA LEU A 407 -2.44 13.71 12.21
C LEU A 407 -2.26 12.27 11.74
N TRP A 408 -2.39 12.03 10.44
CA TRP A 408 -2.18 10.70 9.86
C TRP A 408 -1.74 10.77 8.39
N GLN A 409 -1.31 9.63 7.85
CA GLN A 409 -1.03 9.48 6.41
C GLN A 409 -2.04 8.50 5.77
N LEU A 410 -2.79 8.94 4.75
CA LEU A 410 -3.79 8.12 4.02
C LEU A 410 -3.85 8.53 2.53
N GLY A 411 -4.63 7.82 1.72
CA GLY A 411 -4.98 8.27 0.36
C GLY A 411 -4.00 7.87 -0.73
N ASN A 412 -3.31 6.74 -0.56
CA ASN A 412 -2.45 6.11 -1.58
C ASN A 412 -3.22 5.17 -2.52
N PHE A 413 -4.50 4.91 -2.28
CA PHE A 413 -5.32 4.05 -3.14
C PHE A 413 -5.48 4.66 -4.53
N GLY A 414 -5.26 3.86 -5.57
CA GLY A 414 -5.42 4.30 -6.95
C GLY A 414 -6.87 4.59 -7.34
N GLN A 415 -7.82 4.03 -6.62
CA GLN A 415 -9.24 4.29 -6.81
C GLN A 415 -9.83 5.01 -5.60
N SER A 416 -10.56 6.10 -5.86
CA SER A 416 -11.02 7.03 -4.84
C SER A 416 -12.27 6.58 -4.10
N LEU A 417 -12.99 5.57 -4.58
CA LEU A 417 -14.22 5.12 -3.92
C LEU A 417 -13.96 4.55 -2.53
N LEU A 418 -12.87 3.81 -2.33
CA LEU A 418 -12.51 3.32 -0.98
C LEU A 418 -12.15 4.48 -0.05
N ASP A 419 -11.38 5.45 -0.52
CA ASP A 419 -11.05 6.65 0.29
C ASP A 419 -12.31 7.43 0.67
N ILE A 420 -13.27 7.59 -0.25
CA ILE A 420 -14.57 8.20 0.07
C ILE A 420 -15.30 7.36 1.11
N ASP A 421 -15.33 6.04 0.94
CA ASP A 421 -16.08 5.13 1.81
C ASP A 421 -15.56 5.12 3.25
N ILE A 422 -14.24 5.05 3.42
CA ILE A 422 -13.62 4.88 4.73
C ILE A 422 -13.33 6.22 5.42
N VAL A 423 -13.04 7.29 4.67
CA VAL A 423 -12.61 8.58 5.24
C VAL A 423 -13.72 9.63 5.25
N VAL A 424 -14.55 9.69 4.21
CA VAL A 424 -15.48 10.81 4.01
C VAL A 424 -16.87 10.49 4.54
N ARG A 425 -17.40 9.30 4.22
CA ARG A 425 -18.75 8.91 4.64
C ARG A 425 -18.85 8.81 6.16
N SER A 426 -20.04 9.08 6.70
CA SER A 426 -20.34 8.90 8.13
C SER A 426 -20.23 7.44 8.59
N THR A 427 -20.35 6.48 7.68
CA THR A 427 -20.13 5.05 7.97
C THR A 427 -18.66 4.65 7.95
N GLY A 428 -17.78 5.52 7.47
CA GLY A 428 -16.35 5.25 7.35
C GLY A 428 -15.65 5.29 8.70
N TYR A 429 -14.73 4.36 8.93
CA TYR A 429 -14.02 4.24 10.21
C TYR A 429 -12.92 5.32 10.40
N TRP A 430 -12.51 6.02 9.34
CA TRP A 430 -11.64 7.21 9.43
C TRP A 430 -12.41 8.53 9.53
N ASN A 431 -13.73 8.52 9.33
CA ASN A 431 -14.62 9.58 9.83
C ASN A 431 -14.89 9.30 11.30
N LEU A 432 -13.91 9.63 12.15
CA LEU A 432 -13.84 9.14 13.53
C LEU A 432 -15.05 9.50 14.40
N GLU A 433 -15.71 10.61 14.11
CA GLU A 433 -16.92 11.03 14.81
C GLU A 433 -18.22 10.60 14.10
N HIS A 434 -18.11 9.89 12.99
CA HIS A 434 -19.22 9.42 12.17
C HIS A 434 -20.24 10.54 11.85
N GLN A 435 -19.73 11.77 11.65
CA GLN A 435 -20.58 12.95 11.47
C GLN A 435 -21.28 12.88 10.10
N PRO A 436 -22.62 12.95 10.05
CA PRO A 436 -23.39 12.82 8.81
C PRO A 436 -23.37 14.11 7.99
N ASP A 437 -23.45 13.97 6.67
CA ASP A 437 -23.55 15.10 5.73
C ASP A 437 -24.45 14.75 4.54
N ALA A 438 -25.53 15.51 4.37
CA ALA A 438 -26.53 15.24 3.35
C ALA A 438 -26.02 15.41 1.90
N THR A 439 -25.01 16.26 1.69
CA THR A 439 -24.39 16.46 0.37
C THR A 439 -23.59 15.24 -0.02
N VAL A 440 -22.73 14.76 0.89
CA VAL A 440 -21.95 13.54 0.70
C VAL A 440 -22.88 12.33 0.51
N ASP A 441 -23.91 12.19 1.34
CA ASP A 441 -24.86 11.07 1.24
C ASP A 441 -25.63 11.08 -0.09
N GLY A 442 -26.03 12.27 -0.56
CA GLY A 442 -26.70 12.44 -1.85
C GLY A 442 -25.80 12.08 -3.04
N LEU A 443 -24.52 12.50 -3.01
CA LEU A 443 -23.54 12.16 -4.04
C LEU A 443 -23.16 10.67 -3.99
N TRP A 444 -23.06 10.09 -2.80
CA TRP A 444 -22.82 8.66 -2.64
C TRP A 444 -23.96 7.82 -3.24
N LYS A 445 -25.22 8.23 -3.07
CA LYS A 445 -26.35 7.55 -3.74
C LYS A 445 -26.22 7.55 -5.26
N LYS A 446 -25.74 8.65 -5.86
CA LYS A 446 -25.44 8.69 -7.31
C LYS A 446 -24.29 7.75 -7.69
N ILE A 447 -23.30 7.61 -6.81
CA ILE A 447 -22.20 6.64 -7.01
C ILE A 447 -22.74 5.19 -7.02
N LEU A 448 -23.73 4.89 -6.17
CA LEU A 448 -24.29 3.53 -6.05
C LEU A 448 -25.03 3.06 -7.30
N THR A 449 -25.74 3.96 -7.99
CA THR A 449 -26.68 3.60 -9.06
C THR A 449 -26.37 4.25 -10.42
N GLY A 450 -25.39 5.15 -10.48
CA GLY A 450 -25.02 5.86 -11.71
C GLY A 450 -24.12 5.03 -12.64
N ASP A 451 -24.10 5.42 -13.91
CA ASP A 451 -23.11 4.94 -14.88
C ASP A 451 -21.69 5.43 -14.56
N GLU A 452 -20.68 4.99 -15.32
CA GLU A 452 -19.28 5.37 -15.10
C GLU A 452 -19.07 6.90 -15.04
N ALA A 453 -19.66 7.64 -15.97
CA ALA A 453 -19.53 9.11 -16.03
C ALA A 453 -20.18 9.79 -14.83
N THR A 454 -21.37 9.33 -14.42
CA THR A 454 -22.10 9.83 -13.25
C THR A 454 -21.34 9.53 -11.97
N ARG A 455 -20.79 8.31 -11.83
CA ARG A 455 -19.97 7.90 -10.68
C ARG A 455 -18.73 8.77 -10.56
N LYS A 456 -17.98 8.96 -11.66
CA LYS A 456 -16.79 9.81 -11.67
C LYS A 456 -17.12 11.26 -11.30
N THR A 457 -18.16 11.83 -11.90
CA THR A 457 -18.59 13.21 -11.60
C THR A 457 -18.99 13.37 -10.13
N ALA A 458 -19.76 12.43 -9.58
CA ALA A 458 -20.16 12.46 -8.17
C ALA A 458 -18.97 12.36 -7.22
N GLN A 459 -17.96 11.55 -7.54
CA GLN A 459 -16.70 11.48 -6.78
C GLN A 459 -15.93 12.81 -6.80
N GLN A 460 -15.82 13.45 -7.97
CA GLN A 460 -15.20 14.77 -8.11
C GLN A 460 -15.97 15.86 -7.34
N ASP A 461 -17.30 15.80 -7.34
CA ASP A 461 -18.13 16.76 -6.59
C ASP A 461 -18.01 16.56 -5.07
N ILE A 462 -17.83 15.31 -4.60
CA ILE A 462 -17.47 15.04 -3.20
C ILE A 462 -16.14 15.73 -2.88
N ASN A 463 -15.11 15.57 -3.73
CA ASN A 463 -13.81 16.21 -3.51
C ASN A 463 -13.91 17.74 -3.45
N LYS A 464 -14.60 18.37 -4.41
CA LYS A 464 -14.83 19.83 -4.40
C LYS A 464 -15.50 20.28 -3.10
N TYR A 465 -16.52 19.53 -2.66
CA TYR A 465 -17.27 19.85 -1.45
C TYR A 465 -16.40 19.77 -0.19
N ILE A 466 -15.71 18.64 0.04
CA ILE A 466 -14.90 18.46 1.27
C ILE A 466 -13.69 19.41 1.32
N VAL A 467 -13.13 19.77 0.15
CA VAL A 467 -12.10 20.80 0.05
C VAL A 467 -12.67 22.16 0.43
N ALA A 468 -13.81 22.55 -0.14
CA ALA A 468 -14.48 23.82 0.18
C ALA A 468 -14.93 23.90 1.65
N GLN A 469 -15.28 22.77 2.26
CA GLN A 469 -15.64 22.68 3.68
C GLN A 469 -14.45 22.52 4.62
N ALA A 470 -13.22 22.43 4.09
CA ALA A 470 -11.99 22.24 4.86
C ALA A 470 -12.11 21.09 5.87
N TRP A 471 -12.60 19.92 5.45
CA TRP A 471 -12.68 18.72 6.32
C TRP A 471 -11.31 18.11 6.63
N PHE A 472 -10.31 18.48 5.84
CA PHE A 472 -8.95 18.00 5.96
C PHE A 472 -7.99 19.18 5.83
N ALA A 473 -6.79 19.02 6.41
CA ALA A 473 -5.64 19.86 6.08
C ALA A 473 -4.55 18.98 5.45
N PRO A 474 -4.63 18.70 4.13
CA PRO A 474 -3.58 17.98 3.43
C PRO A 474 -2.32 18.86 3.37
N MET A 475 -1.16 18.24 3.56
CA MET A 475 0.12 18.93 3.60
C MET A 475 1.04 18.47 2.46
N VAL A 476 1.44 17.19 2.49
CA VAL A 476 2.45 16.65 1.57
C VAL A 476 2.08 15.23 1.15
N ASN A 477 2.32 14.92 -0.12
CA ASN A 477 2.39 13.57 -0.67
C ASN A 477 3.87 13.18 -0.77
N PRO A 478 4.45 12.53 0.25
CA PRO A 478 5.83 12.07 0.19
C PRO A 478 5.98 10.98 -0.86
N ASP A 479 7.14 10.91 -1.48
CA ASP A 479 7.48 9.78 -2.34
C ASP A 479 7.89 8.58 -1.46
N GLY A 480 7.37 7.40 -1.80
CA GLY A 480 7.93 6.12 -1.39
C GLY A 480 8.95 5.64 -2.42
N PHE A 481 9.89 4.81 -2.00
CA PHE A 481 10.95 4.34 -2.90
C PHE A 481 11.13 2.84 -2.83
N TYR A 482 11.24 2.24 -4.01
CA TYR A 482 11.67 0.86 -4.16
C TYR A 482 13.02 0.84 -4.87
N ALA A 483 14.04 0.36 -4.18
CA ALA A 483 15.37 0.18 -4.74
C ALA A 483 15.52 -1.24 -5.29
N HIS A 484 16.14 -1.39 -6.45
CA HIS A 484 16.42 -2.70 -7.03
C HIS A 484 17.76 -2.76 -7.77
N SER A 485 18.24 -3.98 -7.95
CA SER A 485 19.43 -4.26 -8.74
C SER A 485 19.19 -3.92 -10.22
N PRO A 486 20.20 -3.39 -10.95
CA PRO A 486 20.06 -3.04 -12.38
C PRO A 486 19.77 -4.23 -13.32
N ASP A 487 19.93 -5.46 -12.83
CA ASP A 487 19.60 -6.69 -13.56
C ASP A 487 18.14 -7.15 -13.36
N VAL A 488 17.34 -6.37 -12.63
CA VAL A 488 15.91 -6.53 -12.45
C VAL A 488 15.21 -5.33 -13.09
N LYS A 489 14.21 -5.57 -13.93
CA LYS A 489 13.45 -4.50 -14.57
C LYS A 489 12.07 -4.36 -13.94
N ILE A 490 11.69 -3.13 -13.59
CA ILE A 490 10.35 -2.78 -13.10
C ILE A 490 9.84 -1.63 -13.97
N ASP A 491 8.92 -1.95 -14.89
CA ASP A 491 8.42 -0.98 -15.88
C ASP A 491 7.39 -0.01 -15.30
N HIS A 492 6.57 -0.50 -14.37
CA HIS A 492 5.57 0.28 -13.65
C HIS A 492 5.22 -0.45 -12.35
N VAL A 493 4.58 0.26 -11.42
CA VAL A 493 4.05 -0.31 -10.18
C VAL A 493 2.56 -0.52 -10.34
N SER A 494 2.13 -1.77 -10.36
CA SER A 494 0.73 -2.16 -10.57
C SER A 494 -0.06 -2.33 -9.27
N ASP A 495 0.53 -1.99 -8.12
CA ASP A 495 -0.14 -2.03 -6.83
C ASP A 495 -1.14 -0.89 -6.68
N VAL A 496 -2.40 -1.24 -6.42
CA VAL A 496 -3.48 -0.27 -6.19
C VAL A 496 -3.19 0.61 -4.97
N GLU A 497 -2.44 0.10 -3.99
CA GLU A 497 -2.04 0.86 -2.81
C GLU A 497 -0.69 1.57 -3.01
N ALA A 498 0.02 1.33 -4.12
CA ALA A 498 1.37 1.85 -4.36
C ALA A 498 2.35 1.64 -3.18
N LEU A 499 2.21 0.53 -2.44
CA LEU A 499 3.07 0.20 -1.32
C LEU A 499 4.37 -0.45 -1.79
N THR A 500 4.26 -1.36 -2.76
CA THR A 500 5.39 -2.09 -3.36
C THR A 500 5.08 -2.42 -4.81
N PRO A 501 6.09 -2.62 -5.69
CA PRO A 501 5.87 -3.29 -6.96
C PRO A 501 5.27 -4.68 -6.72
N LYS A 502 4.24 -5.06 -7.48
CA LYS A 502 3.63 -6.39 -7.43
C LYS A 502 4.58 -7.43 -8.01
N LEU A 503 4.41 -8.71 -7.67
CA LEU A 503 5.29 -9.77 -8.16
C LEU A 503 5.33 -9.85 -9.70
N ARG A 504 4.23 -9.48 -10.37
CA ARG A 504 4.12 -9.41 -11.83
C ARG A 504 4.89 -8.25 -12.46
N ASP A 505 5.33 -7.27 -11.68
CA ASP A 505 6.02 -6.06 -12.17
C ASP A 505 7.51 -6.33 -12.41
N PHE A 506 8.07 -7.38 -11.82
CA PHE A 506 9.47 -7.76 -11.94
C PHE A 506 9.73 -8.58 -13.21
N LYS A 507 10.63 -8.09 -14.06
CA LYS A 507 11.01 -8.70 -15.35
C LYS A 507 12.49 -9.04 -15.46
#